data_AF-A0A1F9ZY46-F1
#
_entry.id   AF-A0A1F9ZY46-F1
#
_cell.length_a   1.000
_cell.length_b   1.000
_cell.length_c   1.000
_cell.angle_alpha   90.00
_cell.angle_beta   90.00
_cell.angle_gamma   90.00
#
_symmetry.space_group_name_H-M   'P 1'
#
loop_
_entity.id
_entity.type
_entity.pdbx_description
1 polymer ?
#
loop_
_entity_poly.entity_id
_entity_poly.type
_entity_poly.pdbx_seq_one_letter_code
_entity_poly.pdbx_strand_id
1 'polypeptide(L)'
;MDLAELALIIVTVALVSVIFYIAGAIVSRDWSATGSYVLRIIVVAVIAVFVIPVFRDAAGEFDLNDLGLLVAFVLLVIAVRFIMVDELTVSDDWLAAIVVSLLGVIMIYIVDAIARAMFDIRLLALF
;
A
#
# COMPACT_ATOMS: atom_id res chain seq x y z
N MET A 1 -12.36 -13.75 14.26
CA MET A 1 -12.40 -12.41 13.66
C MET A 1 -13.68 -11.76 14.09
N ASP A 2 -13.57 -10.70 14.87
CA ASP A 2 -14.71 -9.91 15.33
C ASP A 2 -15.24 -9.01 14.18
N LEU A 3 -16.50 -8.61 14.24
CA LEU A 3 -17.12 -7.67 13.29
C LEU A 3 -16.37 -6.34 13.23
N ALA A 4 -15.84 -5.89 14.38
CA ALA A 4 -15.03 -4.68 14.47
C ALA A 4 -13.69 -4.81 13.71
N GLU A 5 -13.01 -5.95 13.81
CA GLU A 5 -11.76 -6.22 13.07
C GLU A 5 -12.02 -6.26 11.57
N LEU A 6 -13.11 -6.92 11.15
CA LEU A 6 -13.51 -6.98 9.75
C LEU A 6 -13.80 -5.58 9.19
N ALA A 7 -14.51 -4.74 9.94
CA ALA A 7 -14.77 -3.36 9.56
C ALA A 7 -13.46 -2.55 9.44
N LEU A 8 -12.52 -2.73 10.37
CA LEU A 8 -11.23 -2.05 10.34
C LEU A 8 -10.44 -2.44 9.09
N ILE A 9 -10.37 -3.73 8.76
CA ILE A 9 -9.68 -4.23 7.57
C ILE A 9 -10.26 -3.59 6.30
N ILE A 10 -11.58 -3.57 6.17
CA ILE A 10 -12.26 -2.98 5.01
C ILE A 10 -11.91 -1.49 4.89
N VAL A 11 -11.96 -0.75 6.00
CA VAL A 11 -11.62 0.67 6.04
C VAL A 11 -10.14 0.88 5.68
N THR A 12 -9.23 0.08 6.22
CA THR A 12 -7.79 0.14 5.90
C THR A 12 -7.55 -0.12 4.42
N VAL A 13 -8.16 -1.17 3.84
CA VAL A 13 -8.02 -1.46 2.41
C VAL A 13 -8.57 -0.32 1.56
N ALA A 14 -9.73 0.23 1.90
CA ALA A 14 -10.30 1.37 1.19
C ALA A 14 -9.37 2.59 1.25
N LEU A 15 -8.80 2.88 2.41
CA LEU A 15 -7.90 4.00 2.62
C LEU A 15 -6.57 3.82 1.88
N VAL A 16 -5.98 2.63 1.94
CA VAL A 16 -4.76 2.29 1.18
C VAL A 16 -5.03 2.35 -0.33
N SER A 17 -6.22 1.95 -0.78
CA SER A 17 -6.63 2.11 -2.19
C SER A 17 -6.65 3.58 -2.61
N VAL A 18 -7.20 4.46 -1.78
CA VAL A 18 -7.19 5.92 -2.03
C VAL A 18 -5.76 6.46 -2.09
N ILE A 19 -4.86 5.98 -1.22
CA ILE A 19 -3.46 6.37 -1.25
C ILE A 19 -2.80 5.98 -2.58
N PHE A 20 -2.97 4.73 -3.03
CA PHE A 20 -2.41 4.28 -4.31
C PHE A 20 -3.02 5.00 -5.51
N TYR A 21 -4.32 5.31 -5.46
CA TYR A 21 -4.96 6.14 -6.48
C TYR A 21 -4.29 7.52 -6.59
N ILE A 22 -4.09 8.21 -5.47
CA ILE A 22 -3.44 9.53 -5.44
C ILE A 22 -1.99 9.42 -5.89
N ALA A 23 -1.24 8.44 -5.40
CA ALA A 23 0.16 8.23 -5.79
C ALA A 23 0.30 7.97 -7.30
N GLY A 24 -0.56 7.10 -7.86
CA GLY A 24 -0.60 6.83 -9.29
C GLY A 24 -0.94 8.07 -10.11
N ALA A 25 -1.98 8.82 -9.71
CA ALA A 25 -2.41 10.04 -10.40
C ALA A 25 -1.35 11.14 -10.38
N ILE A 26 -0.59 11.28 -9.29
CA ILE A 26 0.55 12.21 -9.21
C ILE A 26 1.64 11.81 -10.21
N VAL A 27 1.95 10.52 -10.30
CA VAL A 27 3.05 10.01 -11.13
C VAL A 27 2.70 10.02 -12.61
N SER A 28 1.49 9.61 -13.00
CA SER A 28 1.01 9.67 -14.39
C SER A 28 0.58 11.08 -14.82
N ARG A 29 0.37 11.99 -13.86
CA ARG A 29 -0.31 13.28 -14.06
C ARG A 29 -1.71 13.13 -14.68
N ASP A 30 -2.33 11.98 -14.48
CA ASP A 30 -3.66 11.66 -14.97
C ASP A 30 -4.56 11.24 -13.80
N TRP A 31 -5.68 11.93 -13.67
CA TRP A 31 -6.72 11.68 -12.66
C TRP A 31 -7.89 10.87 -13.21
N SER A 32 -7.77 10.36 -14.43
CA SER A 32 -8.78 9.48 -15.00
C SER A 32 -8.79 8.13 -14.27
N ALA A 33 -9.98 7.68 -13.86
CA ALA A 33 -10.17 6.43 -13.16
C ALA A 33 -11.02 5.49 -14.02
N THR A 34 -10.37 4.60 -14.77
CA THR A 34 -11.09 3.51 -15.44
C THR A 34 -11.49 2.45 -14.42
N GLY A 35 -12.56 1.69 -14.69
CA GLY A 35 -12.99 0.60 -13.79
C GLY A 35 -11.91 -0.46 -13.59
N SER A 36 -11.12 -0.74 -14.64
CA SER A 36 -9.98 -1.67 -14.60
C SER A 36 -8.87 -1.16 -13.67
N TYR A 37 -8.55 0.13 -13.77
CA TYR A 37 -7.52 0.76 -12.94
C TYR A 37 -7.89 0.73 -11.45
N VAL A 38 -9.14 1.03 -11.12
CA VAL A 38 -9.65 0.98 -9.73
C VAL A 38 -9.56 -0.45 -9.18
N LEU A 39 -9.92 -1.46 -9.96
CA LEU A 39 -9.79 -2.87 -9.56
C LEU A 39 -8.33 -3.24 -9.29
N ARG A 40 -7.40 -2.85 -10.16
CA ARG A 40 -5.96 -3.08 -9.98
C ARG A 40 -5.42 -2.41 -8.71
N ILE A 41 -5.84 -1.16 -8.44
CA ILE A 41 -5.50 -0.46 -7.20
C ILE A 41 -5.98 -1.24 -5.98
N ILE A 42 -7.23 -1.72 -5.98
CA ILE A 42 -7.79 -2.48 -4.87
C ILE A 42 -6.98 -3.77 -4.65
N VAL A 43 -6.60 -4.47 -5.71
CA VAL A 43 -5.75 -5.67 -5.61
C VAL A 43 -4.40 -5.33 -4.98
N VAL A 44 -3.73 -4.27 -5.43
CA VAL A 44 -2.45 -3.82 -4.85
C VAL A 44 -2.63 -3.41 -3.39
N ALA A 45 -3.73 -2.74 -3.04
CA ALA A 45 -4.01 -2.33 -1.67
C ALA A 45 -4.23 -3.53 -0.75
N VAL A 46 -4.97 -4.55 -1.19
CA VAL A 46 -5.13 -5.81 -0.45
C VAL A 46 -3.77 -6.47 -0.25
N ILE A 47 -2.96 -6.58 -1.31
CA ILE A 47 -1.60 -7.12 -1.20
C ILE A 47 -0.81 -6.33 -0.16
N ALA A 48 -0.81 -5.00 -0.23
CA ALA A 48 -0.07 -4.16 0.72
C ALA A 48 -0.54 -4.39 2.17
N VAL A 49 -1.85 -4.42 2.41
CA VAL A 49 -2.42 -4.57 3.76
C VAL A 49 -2.11 -5.93 4.38
N PHE A 50 -2.09 -7.01 3.60
CA PHE A 50 -1.85 -8.36 4.13
C PHE A 50 -0.38 -8.79 4.06
N VAL A 51 0.31 -8.48 2.98
CA VAL A 51 1.68 -8.94 2.73
C VAL A 51 2.69 -8.14 3.55
N ILE A 52 2.54 -6.82 3.65
CA ILE A 52 3.52 -5.99 4.38
C ILE A 52 3.64 -6.40 5.86
N PRO A 53 2.55 -6.58 6.63
CA PRO A 53 2.65 -7.02 8.02
C PRO A 53 3.29 -8.41 8.15
N VAL A 54 2.88 -9.38 7.33
CA VAL A 54 3.41 -10.75 7.38
C VAL A 54 4.94 -10.79 7.22
N PHE A 55 5.48 -10.05 6.27
CA PHE A 55 6.93 -9.99 6.05
C PHE A 55 7.65 -9.20 7.14
N ARG A 56 7.01 -8.19 7.71
CA ARG A 56 7.55 -7.43 8.85
C ARG A 56 7.63 -8.30 10.10
N ASP A 57 6.59 -9.07 10.40
CA ASP A 57 6.52 -9.94 11.57
C ASP A 57 7.53 -11.09 11.45
N ALA A 58 7.57 -11.74 10.29
CA ALA A 58 8.56 -12.79 10.02
C ALA A 58 9.99 -12.27 10.18
N ALA A 59 10.30 -11.07 9.70
CA ALA A 59 11.61 -10.48 9.87
C ALA A 59 11.94 -10.12 11.32
N GLY A 60 10.93 -9.74 12.11
CA GLY A 60 11.07 -9.50 13.54
C GLY A 60 11.47 -10.75 14.32
N GLU A 61 10.98 -11.93 13.93
CA GLU A 61 11.35 -13.21 14.54
C GLU A 61 12.84 -13.58 14.34
N PHE A 62 13.46 -13.09 13.26
CA PHE A 62 14.87 -13.35 12.94
C PHE A 62 15.81 -12.21 13.35
N ASP A 63 15.32 -11.20 14.07
CA ASP A 63 16.08 -9.98 14.42
C ASP A 63 16.57 -9.19 13.18
N LEU A 64 15.87 -9.34 12.06
CA LEU A 64 16.15 -8.74 10.75
C LEU A 64 15.17 -7.60 10.42
N ASN A 65 14.77 -6.83 11.42
CA ASN A 65 13.70 -5.81 11.31
C ASN A 65 13.83 -4.88 10.09
N ASP A 66 15.04 -4.36 9.82
CA ASP A 66 15.29 -3.45 8.70
C ASP A 66 15.18 -4.15 7.33
N LEU A 67 15.62 -5.42 7.27
CA LEU A 67 15.52 -6.26 6.07
C LEU A 67 14.07 -6.62 5.76
N GLY A 68 13.23 -6.84 6.78
CA GLY A 68 11.80 -7.09 6.60
C GLY A 68 11.08 -5.94 5.89
N LEU A 69 11.35 -4.70 6.32
CA LEU A 69 10.78 -3.52 5.69
C LEU A 69 11.27 -3.35 4.25
N LEU A 70 12.57 -3.60 4.00
CA LEU A 70 13.14 -3.53 2.66
C LEU A 70 12.51 -4.58 1.73
N VAL A 71 12.34 -5.82 2.19
CA VAL A 71 11.70 -6.90 1.42
C VAL A 71 10.24 -6.55 1.13
N ALA A 72 9.48 -6.08 2.12
CA ALA A 72 8.11 -5.65 1.94
C ALA A 72 7.99 -4.51 0.91
N PHE A 73 8.92 -3.55 0.94
CA PHE A 73 8.99 -2.49 -0.05
C PHE A 73 9.29 -3.02 -1.46
N VAL A 74 10.27 -3.92 -1.62
CA VAL A 74 10.59 -4.53 -2.91
C VAL A 74 9.41 -5.32 -3.48
N LEU A 75 8.72 -6.09 -2.64
CA LEU A 75 7.51 -6.82 -3.04
C LEU A 75 6.39 -5.87 -3.47
N LEU A 76 6.23 -4.74 -2.79
CA LEU A 76 5.28 -3.72 -3.17
C LEU A 76 5.62 -3.11 -4.54
N VAL A 77 6.89 -2.81 -4.79
CA VAL A 77 7.35 -2.30 -6.10
C VAL A 77 7.01 -3.30 -7.21
N ILE A 78 7.26 -4.59 -6.98
CA ILE A 78 6.91 -5.66 -7.93
C ILE A 78 5.39 -5.70 -8.15
N ALA A 79 4.58 -5.66 -7.08
CA ALA A 79 3.13 -5.68 -7.17
C ALA A 79 2.60 -4.47 -7.97
N VAL A 80 3.07 -3.27 -7.66
CA VAL A 80 2.70 -2.04 -8.39
C VAL A 80 3.13 -2.14 -9.85
N ARG A 81 4.36 -2.59 -10.14
CA ARG A 81 4.89 -2.71 -11.51
C ARG A 81 4.05 -3.60 -12.40
N PHE A 82 3.64 -4.78 -11.92
CA PHE A 82 2.95 -5.77 -12.74
C PHE A 82 1.42 -5.66 -12.69
N ILE A 83 0.87 -5.01 -11.67
CA ILE A 83 -0.59 -4.94 -11.50
C ILE A 83 -1.12 -3.57 -11.89
N MET A 84 -0.41 -2.48 -11.58
CA MET A 84 -0.94 -1.12 -11.69
C MET A 84 -0.32 -0.31 -12.83
N VAL A 85 0.99 -0.41 -13.04
CA VAL A 85 1.73 0.51 -13.94
C VAL A 85 1.38 0.30 -15.41
N ASP A 86 0.97 -0.89 -15.83
CA ASP A 86 0.58 -1.15 -17.23
C ASP A 86 -0.57 -0.24 -17.73
N GLU A 87 -1.35 0.35 -16.82
CA GLU A 87 -2.42 1.30 -17.15
C GLU A 87 -2.02 2.77 -16.94
N LEU A 88 -0.83 3.03 -16.40
CA LEU A 88 -0.32 4.39 -16.25
C LEU A 88 0.33 4.86 -17.54
N THR A 89 0.05 6.09 -17.94
CA THR A 89 0.63 6.76 -19.11
C THR A 89 2.04 7.30 -18.80
N VAL A 90 2.96 6.41 -18.44
CA VAL A 90 4.33 6.74 -18.02
C VAL A 90 5.36 6.24 -19.04
N SER A 91 6.50 6.93 -19.11
CA SER A 91 7.59 6.56 -20.03
C SER A 91 8.56 5.52 -19.46
N ASP A 92 8.64 5.40 -18.13
CA ASP A 92 9.48 4.43 -17.43
C ASP A 92 8.67 3.75 -16.33
N ASP A 93 8.25 2.52 -16.62
CA ASP A 93 7.37 1.75 -15.75
C ASP A 93 8.03 1.38 -14.42
N TRP A 94 9.34 1.13 -14.42
CA TRP A 94 10.06 0.73 -13.21
C TRP A 94 10.27 1.91 -12.29
N LEU A 95 10.66 3.05 -12.85
CA LEU A 95 10.76 4.30 -12.08
C LEU A 95 9.38 4.69 -11.53
N ALA A 96 8.33 4.61 -12.34
CA ALA A 96 6.97 4.88 -11.89
C ALA A 96 6.56 3.93 -10.75
N ALA A 97 6.82 2.63 -10.85
CA ALA A 97 6.52 1.67 -9.80
C ALA A 97 7.23 1.99 -8.49
N ILE A 98 8.52 2.34 -8.56
CA ILE A 98 9.32 2.72 -7.39
C ILE A 98 8.74 3.98 -6.73
N VAL A 99 8.44 5.02 -7.53
CA VAL A 99 7.92 6.29 -7.01
C VAL A 99 6.51 6.14 -6.44
N VAL A 100 5.61 5.42 -7.12
CA VAL A 100 4.26 5.13 -6.62
C VAL A 100 4.34 4.34 -5.31
N SER A 101 5.20 3.33 -5.24
CA SER A 101 5.38 2.54 -4.02
C SER A 101 5.94 3.38 -2.88
N LEU A 102 6.93 4.24 -3.15
CA LEU A 102 7.53 5.12 -2.16
C LEU A 102 6.50 6.12 -1.62
N LEU A 103 5.75 6.78 -2.50
CA LEU A 103 4.66 7.67 -2.11
C LEU A 103 3.59 6.91 -1.31
N GLY A 104 3.23 5.70 -1.76
CA GLY A 104 2.28 4.84 -1.08
C GLY A 104 2.71 4.55 0.35
N VAL A 105 3.94 4.05 0.55
CA VAL A 105 4.49 3.77 1.89
C VAL A 105 4.51 5.03 2.75
N ILE A 106 5.02 6.16 2.25
CA ILE A 106 5.08 7.41 3.01
C ILE A 106 3.68 7.84 3.46
N MET A 107 2.71 7.86 2.55
CA MET A 107 1.34 8.26 2.85
C MET A 107 0.66 7.29 3.83
N ILE A 108 0.90 5.99 3.68
CA ILE A 108 0.41 4.96 4.59
C ILE A 108 0.92 5.22 6.02
N TYR A 109 2.21 5.49 6.18
CA TYR A 109 2.80 5.81 7.50
C TYR A 109 2.26 7.12 8.07
N ILE A 110 2.08 8.15 7.25
CA ILE A 110 1.47 9.42 7.68
C ILE A 110 0.05 9.19 8.19
N VAL A 111 -0.76 8.44 7.45
CA VAL A 111 -2.16 8.18 7.85
C VAL A 111 -2.23 7.29 9.10
N ASP A 112 -1.37 6.27 9.21
CA ASP A 112 -1.30 5.45 10.44
C ASP A 112 -0.88 6.29 11.65
N ALA A 113 0.07 7.22 11.51
CA ALA A 113 0.46 8.13 12.58
C ALA A 113 -0.68 9.07 13.00
N ILE A 114 -1.43 9.60 12.04
CA ILE A 114 -2.62 10.44 12.31
C ILE A 114 -3.71 9.61 13.01
N ALA A 115 -3.96 8.39 12.55
CA ALA A 115 -4.97 7.50 13.13
C ALA A 115 -4.64 7.17 14.60
N ARG A 116 -3.37 6.87 14.90
CA ARG A 116 -2.92 6.65 16.28
C ARG A 116 -3.07 7.90 17.13
N ALA A 117 -2.68 9.06 16.62
CA ALA A 117 -2.72 10.32 17.38
C ALA A 117 -4.15 10.80 17.68
N MET A 118 -5.09 10.61 16.75
CA MET A 118 -6.45 11.15 16.88
C MET A 118 -7.47 10.14 17.42
N PHE A 119 -7.28 8.84 17.15
CA PHE A 119 -8.28 7.82 17.44
C PHE A 119 -7.76 6.66 18.31
N ASP A 120 -6.45 6.63 18.63
CA ASP A 120 -5.78 5.51 19.33
C ASP A 120 -5.94 4.15 18.62
N ILE A 121 -6.05 4.20 17.28
CA ILE A 121 -6.20 3.03 16.40
C ILE A 121 -4.89 2.80 15.65
N ARG A 122 -4.47 1.54 15.51
CA ARG A 122 -3.38 1.13 14.60
C ARG A 122 -3.97 0.55 13.32
N LEU A 123 -3.75 1.19 12.19
CA LEU A 123 -4.30 0.76 10.89
C LEU A 123 -3.47 -0.37 10.26
N LEU A 124 -2.15 -0.35 10.49
CA LEU A 124 -1.20 -1.30 9.88
C LEU A 124 -0.76 -2.44 10.80
N ALA A 125 -1.10 -2.37 12.10
CA ALA A 125 -0.79 -3.40 13.08
C ALA A 125 -2.07 -4.15 13.47
N LEU A 126 -2.78 -4.65 12.46
CA LEU A 126 -4.01 -5.43 12.64
C LEU A 126 -3.74 -6.85 13.18
N PHE A 127 -2.47 -7.20 13.40
CA PHE A 127 -2.01 -8.42 14.05
C PHE A 127 -0.80 -8.08 14.92
#